data_AF-A0A6B3FWC5-F1
#
_entry.id   AF-A0A6B3FWC5-F1
#
_cell.length_a   1.000
_cell.length_b   1.000
_cell.length_c   1.000
_cell.angle_alpha   90.00
_cell.angle_beta   90.00
_cell.angle_gamma   90.00
#
_symmetry.space_group_name_H-M   'P 1'
#
loop_
_entity.id
_entity.type
_entity.pdbx_description
1 polymer ?
#
loop_
_entity_poly.entity_id
_entity_poly.type
_entity_poly.pdbx_seq_one_letter_code
_entity_poly.pdbx_strand_id
1 'polypeptide(L)'
;LKVICGTDTLGVGVNVPIRTVLFTALTKYDGNRVRTLRAREFHQIAGRAGRAGFDTAGFVVAQAPEHVIENEKALKKAGDDPKKKRKVVRKKAPEGFVAWSESTFDKLIQSEPEPLTSR
;
A
#
# COMPACT_ATOMS: atom_id res chain seq x y z
N LEU A 1 19.88 2.28 -11.53
CA LEU A 1 18.68 1.45 -11.81
C LEU A 1 17.44 2.34 -11.71
N LYS A 2 16.44 2.15 -12.58
CA LYS A 2 15.22 2.99 -12.57
C LYS A 2 14.11 2.43 -11.68
N VAL A 3 14.09 1.11 -11.48
CA VAL A 3 13.11 0.39 -10.66
C VAL A 3 13.86 -0.65 -9.83
N ILE A 4 13.48 -0.78 -8.57
CA ILE A 4 14.00 -1.79 -7.64
C ILE A 4 12.78 -2.40 -6.95
N CYS A 5 12.76 -3.73 -6.88
CA CYS A 5 11.78 -4.47 -6.11
C CYS A 5 12.51 -5.15 -4.96
N GLY A 6 11.91 -5.15 -3.78
CA GLY A 6 12.44 -5.91 -2.65
C GLY A 6 11.41 -6.04 -1.55
N THR A 7 11.81 -6.75 -0.51
CA THR A 7 11.00 -6.95 0.68
C THR A 7 11.15 -5.77 1.65
N ASP A 8 10.41 -5.82 2.75
CA ASP A 8 10.41 -4.81 3.80
C ASP A 8 11.79 -4.55 4.44
N THR A 9 12.76 -5.47 4.29
CA THR A 9 14.15 -5.27 4.73
C THR A 9 14.86 -4.12 4.01
N LEU A 10 14.38 -3.70 2.84
CA LEU A 10 14.85 -2.48 2.18
C LEU A 10 14.66 -1.22 3.03
N GLY A 11 13.69 -1.21 3.94
CA GLY A 11 13.47 -0.11 4.87
C GLY A 11 14.56 0.05 5.94
N VAL A 12 15.36 -0.99 6.21
CA VAL A 12 16.29 -1.03 7.36
C VAL A 12 17.78 -1.13 7.01
N GLY A 13 18.15 -1.62 5.82
CA GLY A 13 19.52 -2.12 5.60
C GLY A 13 20.31 -1.56 4.42
N VAL A 14 19.69 -0.92 3.42
CA VAL A 14 20.40 -0.54 2.19
C VAL A 14 20.17 0.93 1.86
N ASN A 15 21.26 1.69 1.73
CA ASN A 15 21.17 3.10 1.35
C ASN A 15 20.96 3.28 -0.17
N VAL A 16 19.76 2.97 -0.64
CA VAL A 16 19.36 3.24 -2.03
C VAL A 16 18.68 4.62 -2.11
N PRO A 17 19.06 5.49 -3.05
CA PRO A 17 18.38 6.76 -3.28
C PRO A 17 17.03 6.51 -3.99
N ILE A 18 15.92 6.62 -3.25
CA ILE A 18 14.58 6.29 -3.75
C ILE A 18 13.75 7.58 -3.81
N ARG A 19 13.25 7.95 -5.00
CA ARG A 19 12.34 9.09 -5.16
C ARG A 19 10.90 8.78 -4.75
N THR A 20 10.44 7.58 -5.12
CA THR A 20 9.06 7.13 -4.91
C THR A 20 9.06 5.72 -4.36
N VAL A 21 8.26 5.48 -3.32
CA VAL A 21 7.98 4.15 -2.78
C VAL A 21 6.60 3.72 -3.22
N LEU A 22 6.48 2.50 -3.75
CA LEU A 22 5.22 1.86 -4.10
C LEU A 22 5.00 0.65 -3.20
N PHE A 23 3.96 0.68 -2.38
CA PHE A 23 3.45 -0.48 -1.66
C PHE A 23 2.52 -1.26 -2.58
N THR A 24 2.87 -2.51 -2.88
CA THR A 24 2.00 -3.42 -3.63
C THR A 24 0.85 -3.98 -2.76
N ALA A 25 1.06 -4.02 -1.44
CA ALA A 25 0.05 -4.35 -0.44
C ALA A 25 0.32 -3.60 0.87
N LEU A 26 -0.74 -3.34 1.65
CA LEU A 26 -0.65 -2.79 3.02
C LEU A 26 -0.77 -3.88 4.09
N THR A 27 -0.55 -5.12 3.69
CA THR A 27 -0.60 -6.30 4.55
C THR A 27 0.65 -7.15 4.37
N LYS A 28 1.03 -7.87 5.42
CA LYS A 28 2.19 -8.75 5.45
C LYS A 28 1.89 -10.01 6.27
N TYR A 29 2.54 -11.12 5.93
CA TYR A 29 2.58 -12.32 6.76
C TYR A 29 3.57 -12.18 7.91
N ASP A 30 3.13 -12.35 9.15
CA ASP A 30 3.95 -12.17 10.36
C ASP A 30 4.57 -13.46 10.91
N GLY A 31 4.47 -14.56 10.17
CA GLY A 31 4.89 -15.89 10.61
C GLY A 31 3.71 -16.78 11.00
N ASN A 32 2.56 -16.20 11.36
CA ASN A 32 1.35 -16.93 11.74
C ASN A 32 0.13 -16.57 10.89
N ARG A 33 -0.03 -15.28 10.55
CA ARG A 33 -1.17 -14.81 9.76
C ARG A 33 -0.80 -13.63 8.88
N VAL A 34 -1.61 -13.39 7.86
CA VAL A 34 -1.59 -12.12 7.15
C VAL A 34 -2.26 -11.07 8.04
N ARG A 35 -1.65 -9.89 8.17
CA ARG A 35 -2.19 -8.74 8.89
C ARG A 35 -1.81 -7.44 8.18
N THR A 36 -2.52 -6.36 8.49
CA THR A 36 -2.09 -5.01 8.10
C THR A 36 -0.69 -4.70 8.65
N LEU A 37 0.08 -3.92 7.89
CA LEU A 37 1.36 -3.37 8.35
C LEU A 37 1.16 -2.61 9.68
N ARG A 38 2.20 -2.63 10.53
CA ARG A 38 2.29 -1.75 11.70
C ARG A 38 2.75 -0.37 11.25
N ALA A 39 2.46 0.64 12.07
CA ALA A 39 2.88 2.01 11.79
C ALA A 39 4.40 2.09 11.60
N ARG A 40 5.17 1.44 12.48
CA ARG A 40 6.63 1.39 12.34
C ARG A 40 7.10 0.74 11.03
N GLU A 41 6.52 -0.38 10.63
CA GLU A 41 6.89 -1.07 9.37
C GLU A 41 6.60 -0.17 8.17
N PHE A 42 5.44 0.50 8.17
CA PHE A 42 5.06 1.44 7.13
C PHE A 42 6.03 2.64 7.07
N HIS A 43 6.27 3.31 8.19
CA HIS A 43 7.13 4.51 8.24
C HIS A 43 8.59 4.21 7.91
N GLN A 44 9.12 3.03 8.29
CA GLN A 44 10.48 2.62 7.91
C GLN A 44 10.63 2.48 6.39
N ILE A 45 9.62 1.95 5.70
CA ILE A 45 9.66 1.77 4.24
C ILE A 45 9.34 3.10 3.54
N ALA A 46 8.26 3.77 3.95
CA ALA A 46 7.79 5.03 3.38
C ALA A 46 8.83 6.15 3.53
N GLY A 47 9.55 6.19 4.66
CA GLY A 47 10.61 7.16 4.93
C GLY A 47 11.83 7.05 4.01
N ARG A 48 11.93 6.00 3.18
CA ARG A 48 12.93 5.90 2.12
C ARG A 48 12.59 6.78 0.91
N ALA A 49 11.36 7.25 0.77
CA ALA A 49 10.94 8.09 -0.35
C ALA A 49 11.49 9.53 -0.22
N GLY A 50 12.05 10.05 -1.30
CA GLY A 50 12.63 11.37 -1.39
C GLY A 50 14.15 11.32 -1.24
N ARG A 51 14.86 12.03 -2.14
CA ARG A 51 16.32 12.14 -2.10
C ARG A 51 16.72 13.52 -1.61
N ALA A 52 17.37 13.56 -0.46
CA ALA A 52 17.89 14.81 0.11
C ALA A 52 18.77 15.56 -0.90
N GLY A 53 18.47 16.84 -1.12
CA GLY A 53 19.18 17.70 -2.07
C GLY A 53 18.79 17.53 -3.55
N PHE A 54 17.89 16.60 -3.89
CA PHE A 54 17.47 16.38 -5.29
C PHE A 54 15.95 16.49 -5.50
N ASP A 55 15.14 16.05 -4.53
CA ASP A 55 13.69 16.08 -4.62
C ASP A 55 13.10 17.06 -3.58
N THR A 56 12.08 17.83 -3.97
CA THR A 56 11.34 18.71 -3.05
C THR A 56 10.37 17.94 -2.15
N ALA A 57 9.96 16.75 -2.59
CA ALA A 57 9.09 15.85 -1.87
C ALA A 57 9.37 14.39 -2.28
N GLY A 58 9.23 13.47 -1.33
CA GLY A 58 9.13 12.04 -1.58
C GLY A 58 7.68 11.64 -1.88
N PHE A 59 7.48 10.68 -2.76
CA PHE A 59 6.15 10.16 -3.07
C PHE A 59 5.97 8.75 -2.51
N VAL A 60 4.83 8.51 -1.87
CA VAL A 60 4.46 7.20 -1.37
C VAL A 60 3.11 6.83 -1.96
N VAL A 61 3.05 5.68 -2.62
CA VAL A 61 1.85 5.19 -3.31
C VAL A 61 1.53 3.81 -2.76
N ALA A 62 0.24 3.54 -2.53
CA ALA A 62 -0.24 2.20 -2.20
C ALA A 62 -1.16 1.70 -3.31
N GLN A 63 -0.92 0.49 -3.79
CA GLN A 63 -1.77 -0.18 -4.76
C GLN A 63 -3.03 -0.70 -4.07
N ALA A 64 -4.19 -0.43 -4.68
CA ALA A 64 -5.46 -1.00 -4.23
C ALA A 64 -5.51 -2.51 -4.46
N PRO A 65 -6.30 -3.28 -3.68
CA PRO A 65 -6.51 -4.69 -3.94
C PRO A 65 -7.01 -4.97 -5.37
N GLU A 66 -6.62 -6.10 -5.94
CA GLU A 66 -6.93 -6.43 -7.34
C GLU A 66 -8.44 -6.42 -7.64
N HIS A 67 -9.24 -7.08 -6.79
CA HIS A 67 -10.70 -7.09 -6.96
C HIS A 67 -11.31 -5.68 -6.88
N VAL A 68 -10.72 -4.75 -6.12
CA VAL A 68 -11.15 -3.35 -6.07
C VAL A 68 -10.82 -2.65 -7.39
N ILE A 69 -9.60 -2.82 -7.90
CA ILE A 69 -9.18 -2.26 -9.19
C ILE A 69 -10.09 -2.75 -10.33
N GLU A 70 -10.42 -4.03 -10.34
CA GLU A 70 -11.29 -4.62 -11.36
C GLU A 70 -12.73 -4.11 -11.25
N ASN A 71 -13.26 -3.97 -10.03
CA ASN A 71 -14.56 -3.38 -9.79
C ASN A 71 -14.62 -1.92 -10.26
N GLU A 72 -13.60 -1.11 -9.95
CA GLU A 72 -13.50 0.27 -10.40
C GLU A 72 -13.40 0.39 -11.94
N LYS A 73 -12.63 -0.49 -12.59
CA LYS A 73 -12.57 -0.55 -14.05
C LYS A 73 -13.93 -0.90 -14.66
N ALA A 74 -14.65 -1.86 -14.07
CA ALA A 74 -15.97 -2.26 -14.54
C ALA A 74 -17.01 -1.13 -14.36
N LEU A 75 -16.96 -0.42 -13.23
CA LEU A 75 -17.80 0.75 -12.96
C LEU A 75 -17.51 1.90 -13.94
N LYS A 76 -16.23 2.20 -14.20
CA LYS A 76 -15.83 3.22 -15.20
C LYS A 76 -16.33 2.86 -16.60
N LYS A 77 -16.26 1.57 -16.99
CA LYS A 77 -16.75 1.09 -18.29
C LYS A 77 -18.28 1.22 -18.42
N ALA A 78 -19.02 1.14 -17.32
CA ALA A 78 -20.48 1.33 -17.32
C ALA A 78 -20.89 2.79 -17.62
N GLY A 79 -19.96 3.75 -17.56
CA GLY A 79 -20.22 5.18 -17.74
C GLY A 79 -21.13 5.73 -16.64
N ASP A 80 -21.87 6.80 -16.91
CA ASP A 80 -22.73 7.46 -15.92
C ASP A 80 -24.17 6.95 -15.85
N ASP A 81 -24.54 6.00 -16.70
CA ASP A 81 -25.89 5.42 -16.71
C ASP A 81 -26.16 4.63 -15.40
N PRO A 82 -27.11 5.08 -14.56
CA PRO A 82 -27.42 4.43 -13.28
C PRO A 82 -27.90 2.98 -13.45
N LYS A 83 -28.59 2.65 -14.55
CA LYS A 83 -29.07 1.28 -14.81
C LYS A 83 -27.90 0.36 -15.15
N LYS A 84 -26.89 0.85 -15.89
CA LYS A 84 -25.68 0.08 -16.20
C LYS A 84 -24.81 -0.11 -14.96
N LYS A 85 -24.62 0.93 -14.14
CA LYS A 85 -23.87 0.84 -12.87
C LYS A 85 -24.47 -0.22 -11.93
N ARG A 86 -25.80 -0.27 -11.79
CA ARG A 86 -26.49 -1.27 -10.96
C ARG A 86 -26.33 -2.72 -11.44
N LYS A 87 -26.08 -2.93 -12.74
CA LYS A 87 -25.87 -4.26 -13.34
C LYS A 87 -24.42 -4.73 -13.29
N VAL A 88 -23.48 -3.90 -12.82
CA VAL A 88 -22.07 -4.30 -12.70
C VAL A 88 -21.94 -5.37 -11.63
N VAL A 89 -21.52 -6.57 -12.05
CA VAL A 89 -21.19 -7.66 -11.13
C VAL A 89 -19.85 -7.38 -10.49
N ARG A 90 -19.86 -7.16 -9.17
CA ARG A 90 -18.63 -6.91 -8.41
C ARG A 90 -17.94 -8.23 -8.07
N LYS A 91 -16.64 -8.30 -8.32
CA LYS A 91 -15.77 -9.35 -7.81
C LYS A 91 -15.62 -9.19 -6.31
N LYS A 92 -15.77 -10.30 -5.59
CA LYS A 92 -15.57 -10.36 -4.14
C LYS A 92 -14.08 -10.48 -3.81
N ALA A 93 -13.72 -10.07 -2.61
CA ALA A 93 -12.41 -10.36 -2.06
C ALA A 93 -12.21 -11.89 -1.99
N PRO A 94 -10.98 -12.40 -2.23
CA PRO A 94 -10.65 -13.80 -1.99
C PRO A 94 -10.93 -14.21 -0.54
N GLU A 95 -11.18 -15.50 -0.31
CA GLU A 95 -11.38 -16.02 1.05
C GLU A 95 -10.11 -15.82 1.90
N GLY A 96 -10.27 -15.43 3.17
CA GLY A 96 -9.15 -15.13 4.06
C GLY A 96 -8.37 -13.86 3.73
N PHE A 97 -8.81 -13.06 2.75
CA PHE A 97 -8.15 -11.81 2.37
C PHE A 97 -8.29 -10.74 3.44
N VAL A 98 -7.16 -10.25 3.94
CA VAL A 98 -7.13 -9.07 4.82
C VAL A 98 -7.26 -7.83 3.95
N ALA A 99 -8.44 -7.22 3.95
CA ALA A 99 -8.71 -6.05 3.13
C ALA A 99 -7.96 -4.81 3.61
N TRP A 100 -7.50 -3.99 2.65
CA TRP A 100 -7.05 -2.63 2.88
C TRP A 100 -7.71 -1.68 1.88
N SER A 101 -7.82 -0.43 2.30
CA SER A 101 -8.46 0.67 1.58
C SER A 101 -7.67 1.96 1.78
N GLU A 102 -8.14 3.04 1.17
CA GLU A 102 -7.63 4.39 1.41
C GLU A 102 -7.62 4.74 2.91
N SER A 103 -8.70 4.43 3.64
CA SER A 103 -8.73 4.63 5.09
C SER A 103 -7.67 3.83 5.87
N THR A 104 -7.26 2.66 5.37
CA THR A 104 -6.15 1.90 5.97
C THR A 104 -4.83 2.61 5.73
N PHE A 105 -4.63 3.15 4.52
CA PHE A 105 -3.46 3.93 4.15
C PHE A 105 -3.35 5.21 4.97
N ASP A 106 -4.44 5.98 5.06
CA ASP A 106 -4.50 7.22 5.85
C ASP A 106 -4.21 6.96 7.33
N LYS A 107 -4.76 5.88 7.88
CA LYS A 107 -4.48 5.47 9.25
C LYS A 107 -3.00 5.17 9.44
N LEU A 108 -2.33 4.49 8.51
CA LEU A 108 -0.90 4.20 8.59
C LEU A 108 -0.06 5.48 8.54
N ILE A 109 -0.45 6.44 7.69
CA ILE A 109 0.21 7.75 7.60
C ILE A 109 0.11 8.51 8.92
N GLN A 110 -1.07 8.52 9.54
CA GLN A 110 -1.35 9.29 10.75
C GLN A 110 -0.87 8.63 12.04
N SER A 111 -0.62 7.32 12.03
CA SER A 111 -0.24 6.59 13.24
C SER A 111 1.22 6.84 13.62
N GLU A 112 1.49 6.99 14.93
CA GLU A 112 2.86 7.06 15.43
C GLU A 112 3.54 5.68 15.41
N PRO A 113 4.83 5.60 14.99
CA PRO A 113 5.60 4.36 15.06
C PRO A 113 5.71 3.82 16.48
N GLU A 114 5.43 2.52 16.68
CA GLU A 114 5.55 1.90 18.00
C GLU A 114 7.02 1.88 18.47
N PRO A 115 7.31 2.09 19.78
CA PRO A 115 8.67 2.03 20.31
C PRO A 115 9.28 0.63 20.20
N LEU A 116 10.62 0.57 20.14
CA LEU A 116 11.35 -0.69 20.14
C LEU A 116 11.37 -1.26 21.57
N THR A 117 10.83 -2.46 21.72
CA THR A 117 10.99 -3.25 22.95
C THR A 117 12.05 -4.30 22.68
N SER A 118 13.15 -4.27 23.44
CA SER A 118 14.07 -5.42 23.48
C SER A 118 13.32 -6.59 24.09
N ARG A 119 13.33 -7.75 23.42
CA ARG A 119 12.93 -9.03 24.01
C ARG A 119 14.17 -9.84 24.32
#